data_AF-B1J3I8-F1
#
_entry.id   AF-B1J3I8-F1
#
_cell.length_a   1.000
_cell.length_b   1.000
_cell.length_c   1.000
_cell.angle_alpha   90.00
_cell.angle_beta   90.00
_cell.angle_gamma   90.00
#
_symmetry.space_group_name_H-M   'P 1'
#
loop_
_entity.id
_entity.type
_entity.pdbx_description
1 polymer ?
#
loop_
_entity_poly.entity_id
_entity_poly.type
_entity_poly.pdbx_seq_one_letter_code
_entity_poly.pdbx_strand_id
1 'polypeptide(L)'
;MAYKPSPAQPPSALLRQVRPLRLLLNQAERLAHLQRLLESQLQPAAREHCHVASWRDGTLLLVVTDGHWATRLRYQQKRLMRQLQALEAFGNLQRILYKVQPPLVPAKRGGNMTELSNNAAEGIRGSAEGITDPKLREALERLASHAKGKG
;
A
#
# COMPACT_ATOMS: atom_id res chain seq x y z
N MET A 1 34.66 -24.70 13.91
CA MET A 1 33.75 -25.14 12.83
C MET A 1 33.49 -23.95 11.92
N ALA A 2 33.82 -24.05 10.63
CA ALA A 2 33.66 -22.93 9.68
C ALA A 2 32.20 -22.85 9.21
N TYR A 3 31.52 -21.75 9.53
CA TYR A 3 30.20 -21.44 8.97
C TYR A 3 30.36 -21.18 7.47
N LYS A 4 29.80 -22.07 6.64
CA LYS A 4 29.74 -21.89 5.18
C LYS A 4 28.35 -21.36 4.85
N PRO A 5 28.19 -20.08 4.46
CA PRO A 5 26.88 -19.56 4.10
C PRO A 5 26.34 -20.33 2.89
N SER A 6 25.04 -20.63 2.93
CA SER A 6 24.33 -21.27 1.81
C SER A 6 24.48 -20.40 0.55
N PRO A 7 24.66 -20.99 -0.65
CA PRO A 7 24.76 -20.22 -1.89
C PRO A 7 23.52 -19.33 -2.07
N ALA A 8 23.75 -18.07 -2.45
CA ALA A 8 22.66 -17.13 -2.71
C ALA A 8 21.77 -17.66 -3.83
N GLN A 9 20.51 -17.95 -3.51
CA GLN A 9 19.52 -18.39 -4.48
C GLN A 9 18.66 -17.21 -4.92
N PRO A 10 18.21 -17.16 -6.19
CA PRO A 10 17.29 -16.13 -6.63
C PRO A 10 15.96 -16.26 -5.85
N PRO A 11 15.31 -15.14 -5.47
CA PRO A 11 14.07 -15.17 -4.69
C PRO A 11 12.97 -16.03 -5.32
N SER A 12 12.88 -16.04 -6.65
CA SER A 12 11.93 -16.86 -7.39
C SER A 12 12.13 -18.37 -7.19
N ALA A 13 13.37 -18.85 -7.04
CA ALA A 13 13.66 -20.25 -6.75
C ALA A 13 13.18 -20.63 -5.34
N LEU A 14 13.43 -19.76 -4.35
CA LEU A 14 12.98 -19.96 -2.96
C LEU A 14 11.45 -20.02 -2.86
N LEU A 15 10.76 -19.09 -3.54
CA LEU A 15 9.29 -19.05 -3.57
C LEU A 15 8.68 -20.30 -4.19
N ARG A 16 9.38 -20.97 -5.12
CA ARG A 16 8.90 -22.19 -5.79
C ARG A 16 9.22 -23.48 -5.01
N GLN A 17 10.24 -23.47 -4.16
CA GLN A 17 10.64 -24.64 -3.36
C GLN A 17 9.69 -24.90 -2.20
N VAL A 18 9.19 -23.85 -1.56
CA VAL A 18 8.33 -23.95 -0.38
C VAL A 18 6.86 -24.06 -0.82
N ARG A 19 6.19 -25.19 -0.52
CA ARG A 19 4.81 -25.47 -0.94
C ARG A 19 3.82 -24.31 -0.73
N PRO A 20 3.67 -23.71 0.47
CA PRO A 20 2.71 -22.63 0.68
C PRO A 20 3.05 -21.38 -0.16
N LEU A 21 4.33 -21.06 -0.35
CA LEU A 21 4.76 -19.92 -1.16
C LEU A 21 4.49 -20.16 -2.64
N ARG A 22 4.69 -21.39 -3.12
CA ARG A 22 4.38 -21.77 -4.50
C ARG A 22 2.89 -21.64 -4.82
N LEU A 23 2.02 -22.00 -3.87
CA LEU A 23 0.57 -21.84 -4.04
C LEU A 23 0.19 -20.35 -4.14
N LEU A 24 0.77 -19.50 -3.29
CA LEU A 24 0.56 -18.06 -3.35
C LEU A 24 1.07 -17.46 -4.66
N LEU A 25 2.24 -17.90 -5.13
CA LEU A 25 2.83 -17.46 -6.40
C LEU A 25 1.92 -17.83 -7.57
N ASN A 26 1.46 -19.08 -7.65
CA ASN A 26 0.56 -19.52 -8.70
C ASN A 26 -0.75 -18.71 -8.71
N GLN A 27 -1.28 -18.40 -7.52
CA GLN A 27 -2.49 -17.58 -7.41
C GLN A 27 -2.23 -16.13 -7.87
N ALA A 28 -1.07 -15.56 -7.54
CA ALA A 28 -0.68 -14.23 -7.99
C ALA A 28 -0.48 -14.18 -9.51
N GLU A 29 0.21 -15.17 -10.09
CA GLU A 29 0.40 -15.30 -11.54
C GLU A 29 -0.95 -15.46 -12.26
N ARG A 30 -1.86 -16.25 -11.71
CA ARG A 30 -3.23 -16.41 -12.22
C ARG A 30 -4.00 -15.09 -12.19
N LEU A 31 -3.98 -14.36 -11.07
CA LEU A 31 -4.63 -13.05 -10.97
C LEU A 31 -4.02 -12.04 -11.96
N ALA A 32 -2.69 -12.03 -12.11
CA ALA A 32 -2.01 -11.16 -13.06
C ALA A 32 -2.39 -11.48 -14.51
N HIS A 33 -2.58 -12.75 -14.85
CA HIS A 33 -3.09 -13.15 -16.17
C HIS A 33 -4.52 -12.65 -16.40
N LEU A 34 -5.42 -12.85 -15.43
CA LEU A 34 -6.80 -12.35 -15.51
C LEU A 34 -6.86 -10.82 -15.61
N GLN A 35 -5.97 -10.11 -14.90
CA GLN A 35 -5.85 -8.65 -14.98
C GLN A 35 -5.51 -8.20 -16.41
N ARG A 36 -4.53 -8.84 -17.08
CA ARG A 36 -4.18 -8.51 -18.47
C ARG A 36 -5.35 -8.72 -19.43
N LEU A 37 -6.09 -9.82 -19.25
CA LEU A 37 -7.29 -10.10 -20.06
C LEU A 37 -8.40 -9.06 -19.83
N LEU A 38 -8.60 -8.61 -18.60
CA LEU A 38 -9.53 -7.53 -18.30
C LEU A 38 -9.10 -6.23 -18.98
N GLU A 39 -7.83 -5.85 -18.84
CA GLU A 39 -7.27 -4.62 -19.39
C GLU A 39 -7.35 -4.55 -20.92
N SER A 40 -7.29 -5.69 -21.61
CA SER A 40 -7.46 -5.76 -23.07
C SER A 40 -8.89 -5.41 -23.51
N GLN A 41 -9.89 -5.60 -22.63
CA GLN A 41 -11.30 -5.24 -22.89
C GLN A 41 -11.65 -3.84 -22.39
N LEU A 42 -10.83 -3.26 -21.50
CA LEU A 42 -11.05 -1.92 -20.95
C LEU A 42 -10.47 -0.83 -21.85
N GLN A 43 -11.10 0.35 -21.78
CA GLN A 43 -10.57 1.57 -22.36
C GLN A 43 -9.26 1.95 -21.65
N PRO A 44 -8.26 2.54 -22.34
CA PRO A 44 -6.97 2.87 -21.74
C PRO A 44 -7.08 3.64 -20.42
N ALA A 45 -7.96 4.65 -20.38
CA ALA A 45 -8.20 5.47 -19.20
C ALA A 45 -8.80 4.71 -18.00
N ALA A 46 -9.41 3.53 -18.20
CA ALA A 46 -10.01 2.77 -17.10
C ALA A 46 -9.05 1.72 -16.49
N ARG A 47 -7.91 1.46 -17.14
CA ARG A 47 -7.00 0.35 -16.76
C ARG A 47 -6.33 0.58 -15.41
N GLU A 48 -5.90 1.81 -15.15
CA GLU A 48 -5.26 2.19 -13.87
C GLU A 48 -6.24 2.24 -12.70
N HIS A 49 -7.54 2.30 -12.99
CA HIS A 49 -8.59 2.49 -12.00
C HIS A 49 -9.36 1.21 -11.69
N CYS A 50 -9.03 0.07 -12.32
CA CYS A 50 -9.81 -1.16 -12.24
C CYS A 50 -8.91 -2.40 -12.13
N HIS A 51 -9.03 -3.12 -11.02
CA HIS A 51 -8.20 -4.29 -10.73
C HIS A 51 -9.02 -5.53 -10.40
N VAL A 52 -8.59 -6.69 -10.86
CA VAL A 52 -9.17 -8.00 -10.49
C VAL A 52 -8.78 -8.31 -9.05
N ALA A 53 -9.77 -8.37 -8.17
CA ALA A 53 -9.57 -8.79 -6.79
C ALA A 53 -9.82 -10.28 -6.58
N SER A 54 -10.82 -10.86 -7.26
CA SER A 54 -11.05 -12.30 -7.24
C SER A 54 -11.87 -12.76 -8.44
N TRP A 55 -11.66 -14.02 -8.81
CA TRP A 55 -12.43 -14.72 -9.83
C TRP A 55 -12.72 -16.15 -9.37
N ARG A 56 -13.98 -16.42 -9.04
CA ARG A 56 -14.48 -17.71 -8.54
C ARG A 56 -15.97 -17.82 -8.76
N ASP A 57 -16.46 -19.04 -8.98
CA ASP A 57 -17.89 -19.36 -9.02
C ASP A 57 -18.70 -18.44 -9.96
N GLY A 58 -18.14 -18.15 -11.15
CA GLY A 58 -18.75 -17.26 -12.14
C GLY A 58 -18.88 -15.79 -11.71
N THR A 59 -18.29 -15.39 -10.58
CA THR A 59 -18.32 -14.02 -10.06
C THR A 59 -16.94 -13.37 -10.14
N LEU A 60 -16.86 -12.29 -10.91
CA LEU A 60 -15.67 -11.44 -11.02
C LEU A 60 -15.80 -10.24 -10.09
N LEU A 61 -14.93 -10.15 -9.10
CA LEU A 61 -14.84 -8.97 -8.22
C LEU A 61 -13.75 -8.03 -8.73
N LEU A 62 -14.16 -6.80 -9.04
CA LEU A 62 -13.28 -5.72 -9.45
C LEU A 62 -13.18 -4.69 -8.32
N VAL A 63 -11.95 -4.31 -8.00
CA VAL A 63 -11.64 -3.17 -7.14
C VAL A 63 -11.48 -1.94 -8.03
N VAL A 64 -12.16 -0.87 -7.66
CA VAL A 64 -12.16 0.40 -8.40
C VAL A 64 -11.70 1.52 -7.49
N THR A 65 -10.87 2.43 -8.00
CA THR A 65 -10.29 3.52 -7.19
C THR A 65 -11.33 4.45 -6.59
N ASP A 66 -12.41 4.76 -7.30
CA ASP A 66 -13.40 5.74 -6.88
C ASP A 66 -14.80 5.45 -7.45
N GLY A 67 -15.79 6.21 -6.96
CA GLY A 67 -17.19 6.05 -7.34
C GLY A 67 -17.49 6.45 -8.79
N HIS A 68 -16.71 7.36 -9.38
CA HIS A 68 -16.93 7.80 -10.76
C HIS A 68 -16.67 6.64 -11.73
N TRP A 69 -15.52 5.98 -11.58
CA TRP A 69 -15.19 4.80 -12.39
C TRP A 69 -16.12 3.63 -12.13
N ALA A 70 -16.53 3.40 -10.89
CA ALA A 70 -17.46 2.31 -10.57
C ALA A 70 -18.82 2.53 -11.26
N THR A 71 -19.29 3.77 -11.28
CA THR A 71 -20.54 4.14 -11.97
C THR A 71 -20.41 3.93 -13.49
N ARG A 72 -19.33 4.42 -14.10
CA ARG A 72 -19.07 4.26 -15.54
C ARG A 72 -18.97 2.78 -15.95
N LEU A 73 -18.30 1.96 -15.16
CA LEU A 73 -18.20 0.52 -15.41
C LEU A 73 -19.54 -0.19 -15.27
N ARG A 74 -20.38 0.20 -14.30
CA ARG A 74 -21.75 -0.33 -14.15
C ARG A 74 -22.62 -0.02 -15.36
N TYR A 75 -22.57 1.21 -15.89
CA TYR A 75 -23.27 1.55 -17.14
C TYR A 75 -22.81 0.71 -18.32
N GLN A 76 -21.52 0.35 -18.37
CA GLN A 76 -20.94 -0.48 -19.43
C GLN A 76 -20.98 -1.98 -19.12
N GLN A 77 -21.57 -2.41 -18.00
CA GLN A 77 -21.47 -3.78 -17.50
C GLN A 77 -21.96 -4.82 -18.52
N LYS A 78 -23.09 -4.59 -19.18
CA LYS A 78 -23.61 -5.52 -20.21
C LYS A 78 -22.64 -5.70 -21.38
N ARG A 79 -21.96 -4.63 -21.79
CA ARG A 79 -20.95 -4.70 -22.85
C ARG A 79 -19.70 -5.43 -22.37
N LEU A 80 -19.20 -5.05 -21.20
CA LEU A 80 -18.00 -5.63 -20.60
C LEU A 80 -18.20 -7.14 -20.32
N MET A 81 -19.37 -7.54 -19.80
CA MET A 81 -19.69 -8.95 -19.57
C MET A 81 -19.62 -9.76 -20.87
N ARG A 82 -20.21 -9.29 -21.96
CA ARG A 82 -20.15 -9.98 -23.26
C ARG A 82 -18.72 -10.10 -23.77
N GLN A 83 -17.93 -9.03 -23.67
CA GLN A 83 -16.53 -9.03 -24.10
C GLN A 83 -15.67 -9.99 -23.27
N LEU A 84 -15.89 -10.04 -21.95
CA LEU A 84 -15.18 -10.96 -21.07
C LEU A 84 -15.61 -12.41 -21.31
N GLN A 85 -16.91 -12.69 -21.45
CA GLN A 85 -17.43 -14.04 -21.73
C GLN A 85 -16.90 -14.64 -23.04
N ALA A 86 -16.51 -13.80 -24.01
CA ALA A 86 -15.86 -14.26 -25.25
C ALA A 86 -14.42 -14.79 -25.02
N LEU A 87 -13.82 -14.50 -23.86
CA LEU A 87 -12.52 -15.03 -23.46
C LEU A 87 -12.73 -16.31 -22.66
N GLU A 88 -12.04 -17.39 -23.04
CA GLU A 88 -12.16 -18.71 -22.40
C GLU A 88 -11.99 -18.65 -20.87
N ALA A 89 -11.08 -17.80 -20.39
CA ALA A 89 -10.81 -17.63 -18.95
C ALA A 89 -12.01 -17.14 -18.13
N PHE A 90 -12.99 -16.49 -18.78
CA PHE A 90 -14.21 -15.96 -18.18
C PHE A 90 -15.48 -16.57 -18.78
N GLY A 91 -15.40 -17.73 -19.44
CA GLY A 91 -16.54 -18.33 -20.16
C GLY A 91 -17.77 -18.60 -19.29
N ASN A 92 -17.59 -18.84 -17.98
CA ASN A 92 -18.68 -19.01 -17.01
C ASN A 92 -19.01 -17.73 -16.20
N LEU A 93 -18.65 -16.54 -16.70
CA LEU A 93 -18.98 -15.27 -16.04
C LEU A 93 -20.48 -15.04 -15.98
N GLN A 94 -21.01 -15.00 -14.77
CA GLN A 94 -22.41 -14.74 -14.46
C GLN A 94 -22.62 -13.33 -13.92
N ARG A 95 -21.64 -12.80 -13.18
CA ARG A 95 -21.78 -11.50 -12.50
C ARG A 95 -20.45 -10.79 -12.32
N ILE A 96 -20.48 -9.47 -12.47
CA ILE A 96 -19.39 -8.57 -12.07
C ILE A 96 -19.81 -7.81 -10.82
N LEU A 97 -18.97 -7.83 -9.80
CA LEU A 97 -19.12 -7.04 -8.58
C LEU A 97 -18.06 -5.93 -8.56
N TYR A 98 -18.44 -4.75 -8.09
CA TYR A 98 -17.52 -3.61 -7.97
C TYR A 98 -17.39 -3.21 -6.50
N LYS A 99 -16.16 -3.21 -6.00
CA LYS A 99 -15.80 -2.68 -4.69
C LYS A 99 -15.00 -1.40 -4.88
N VAL A 100 -15.52 -0.27 -4.42
CA VAL A 100 -14.77 0.99 -4.42
C VAL A 100 -13.78 0.95 -3.27
N GLN A 101 -12.50 1.11 -3.58
CA GLN A 101 -11.42 1.22 -2.62
C GLN A 101 -10.50 2.35 -3.07
N PRO A 102 -10.59 3.53 -2.42
CA PRO A 102 -9.67 4.62 -2.65
C PRO A 102 -8.22 4.17 -2.50
N PRO A 103 -7.30 4.69 -3.33
CA PRO A 103 -5.88 4.42 -3.14
C PRO A 103 -5.51 4.82 -1.72
N LEU A 104 -4.76 3.94 -1.05
CA LEU A 104 -4.14 4.25 0.23
C LEU A 104 -3.14 5.37 -0.07
N VAL A 105 -3.57 6.62 0.10
CA VAL A 105 -2.63 7.75 0.13
C VAL A 105 -1.73 7.43 1.31
N PRO A 106 -0.44 7.10 1.10
CA PRO A 106 0.45 6.88 2.22
C PRO A 106 0.34 8.15 3.04
N ALA A 107 -0.10 8.02 4.30
CA ALA A 107 -0.10 9.14 5.23
C ALA A 107 1.29 9.75 5.05
N LYS A 108 1.33 10.99 4.54
CA LYS A 108 2.58 11.72 4.39
C LYS A 108 3.20 11.56 5.76
N ARG A 109 4.29 10.80 5.87
CA ARG A 109 5.08 10.79 7.10
C ARG A 109 5.68 12.18 7.12
N GLY A 110 4.86 13.17 7.45
CA GLY A 110 5.30 14.47 7.87
C GLY A 110 6.08 14.13 9.10
N GLY A 111 7.40 14.04 8.94
CA GLY A 111 8.32 14.19 10.04
C GLY A 111 8.13 15.61 10.57
N ASN A 112 7.00 15.88 11.20
CA ASN A 112 6.94 16.90 12.22
C ASN A 112 7.48 16.20 13.46
N MET A 113 8.80 15.97 13.47
CA MET A 113 9.49 16.14 14.74
C MET A 113 9.16 17.57 15.12
N THR A 114 8.30 17.75 16.13
CA THR A 114 7.94 19.06 16.63
C THR A 114 9.24 19.69 17.11
N GLU A 115 9.88 20.51 16.26
CA GLU A 115 11.10 21.19 16.61
C GLU A 115 10.79 22.22 17.70
N LEU A 116 11.62 22.26 18.74
CA LEU A 116 11.43 23.16 19.86
C LEU A 116 11.67 24.60 19.38
N SER A 117 10.67 25.47 19.56
CA SER A 117 10.82 26.89 19.22
C SER A 117 11.74 27.59 20.21
N ASN A 118 12.39 28.70 19.78
CA ASN A 118 13.29 29.45 20.64
C ASN A 118 12.60 29.98 21.90
N ASN A 119 11.34 30.42 21.79
CA ASN A 119 10.55 30.89 22.93
C ASN A 119 10.27 29.76 23.93
N ALA A 120 9.95 28.55 23.44
CA ALA A 120 9.78 27.38 24.31
C ALA A 120 11.10 26.98 25.00
N ALA A 121 12.25 27.07 24.31
CA ALA A 121 13.55 26.81 24.92
C ALA A 121 13.98 27.86 25.94
N GLU A 122 13.60 29.13 25.77
CA GLU A 122 13.83 30.16 26.79
C GLU A 122 12.98 29.90 28.04
N GLY A 123 11.69 29.54 27.88
CA GLY A 123 10.83 29.15 29.00
C GLY A 123 11.36 27.93 29.77
N ILE A 124 11.90 26.92 29.06
CA ILE A 124 12.51 25.74 29.68
C ILE A 124 13.80 26.11 30.42
N ARG A 125 14.64 26.99 29.87
CA ARG A 125 15.85 27.50 30.55
C ARG A 125 15.52 28.26 31.82
N GLY A 126 14.58 29.21 31.76
CA GLY A 126 14.14 29.95 32.95
C GLY A 126 13.54 29.04 34.02
N SER A 127 12.87 27.96 33.62
CA SER A 127 12.38 26.94 34.56
C SER A 127 13.53 26.15 35.21
N ALA A 128 14.60 25.86 34.48
CA ALA A 128 15.77 25.14 34.99
C ALA A 128 16.56 25.94 36.05
N GLU A 129 16.61 27.27 35.93
CA GLU A 129 17.28 28.17 36.89
C GLU A 129 16.68 28.06 38.30
N GLY A 130 15.38 27.75 38.41
CA GLY A 130 14.67 27.59 39.69
C GLY A 130 14.72 26.18 40.30
N ILE A 131 15.38 25.21 39.64
CA ILE A 131 15.38 23.81 40.06
C ILE A 131 16.60 23.51 40.95
N THR A 132 16.35 23.04 42.17
CA THR A 132 17.41 22.67 43.12
C THR A 132 18.03 21.29 42.84
N ASP A 133 17.28 20.38 42.21
CA ASP A 133 17.78 19.06 41.85
C ASP A 133 18.75 19.15 40.65
N PRO A 134 20.02 18.77 40.80
CA PRO A 134 21.03 18.96 39.77
C PRO A 134 20.77 18.09 38.53
N LYS A 135 20.19 16.89 38.68
CA LYS A 135 19.92 15.98 37.55
C LYS A 135 18.74 16.47 36.72
N LEU A 136 17.71 17.00 37.39
CA LEU A 136 16.55 17.55 36.72
C LEU A 136 16.89 18.85 35.98
N ARG A 137 17.70 19.72 36.60
CA ARG A 137 18.20 20.94 35.96
C ARG A 137 18.97 20.62 34.68
N GLU A 138 19.94 19.70 34.74
CA GLU A 138 20.73 19.29 33.57
C GLU A 138 19.86 18.69 32.46
N ALA A 139 18.84 17.91 32.82
CA ALA A 139 17.90 17.36 31.85
C ALA A 139 17.09 18.45 31.11
N LEU A 140 16.66 19.49 31.83
CA LEU A 140 15.92 20.63 31.26
C LEU A 140 16.81 21.52 30.39
N GLU A 141 18.04 21.79 30.83
CA GLU A 141 19.04 22.53 30.03
C GLU A 141 19.35 21.79 28.72
N ARG A 142 19.56 20.47 28.79
CA ARG A 142 19.76 19.62 27.62
C ARG A 142 18.55 19.67 26.69
N LEU A 143 17.32 19.63 27.22
CA LEU A 143 16.11 19.74 26.40
C LEU A 143 16.03 21.10 25.68
N ALA A 144 16.34 22.20 26.37
CA ALA A 144 16.34 23.53 25.78
C ALA A 144 17.42 23.73 24.69
N SER A 145 18.53 22.99 24.77
CA SER A 145 19.62 23.04 23.78
C SER A 145 19.22 22.53 22.38
N HIS A 146 18.10 21.82 22.27
CA HIS A 146 17.59 21.28 21.00
C HIS A 146 16.70 22.27 20.21
N ALA A 147 16.52 23.52 20.66
CA ALA A 147 15.86 24.55 19.86
C ALA A 147 16.75 25.06 18.73
N LYS A 148 16.13 25.43 17.61
CA LYS A 148 16.81 25.81 16.37
C LYS A 148 17.89 26.88 16.61
N GLY A 149 19.15 26.49 16.47
CA GLY A 149 20.25 27.43 16.25
C GLY A 149 19.95 28.23 14.98
N LYS A 150 19.97 29.57 15.07
CA LYS A 150 20.03 30.42 13.89
C LYS A 150 21.32 30.09 13.13
N GLY A 151 21.20 29.32 12.05
CA GLY A 151 22.05 29.38 10.88
C GLY A 151 21.24 30.02 9.77
#